data_AF-A0A8T3S2E5-F1
#
_entry.id   AF-A0A8T3S2E5-F1
#
_cell.length_a   1.000
_cell.length_b   1.000
_cell.length_c   1.000
_cell.angle_alpha   90.00
_cell.angle_beta   90.00
_cell.angle_gamma   90.00
#
_symmetry.space_group_name_H-M   'P 1'
#
loop_
_entity.id
_entity.type
_entity.pdbx_description
1 polymer ?
#
loop_
_entity_poly.entity_id
_entity_poly.type
_entity_poly.pdbx_seq_one_letter_code
_entity_poly.pdbx_strand_id
1 'polypeptide(L)'
;MAGAAIPFSVNADSHDSGAALEEADELITSAAEQRSVSKEELMEMLTGADDRFDADQNVFLPSTLAVDFTESNPTVTLPVYEGIGPSGEPTFYLLTEAADYEVAQTMGLNFAPKLAYGRDTDGSQQVTIENGMIKFKGDVDFSPVRSVGAGPFPDTFPPAAAQPGSVGDAEYSPLAILPSGSALNAIIVANGTGEHDNMVSIDYDAGTVVFKLLDGFQGGDQYFYHISTESNDIAAATIESATYAPRLANLPAFGQSLPTDESALLGFSPTGNGETGFDNPERQGLNSTILDALAPINTFPLDPDNDN
;
A
#
# COMPACT_ATOMS: atom_id res chain seq x y z
N MET A 1 15.37 -3.87 29.37
CA MET A 1 15.00 -2.96 30.47
C MET A 1 14.73 -1.60 29.85
N ALA A 2 13.48 -1.12 29.96
CA ALA A 2 12.97 0.18 29.53
C ALA A 2 13.36 0.61 28.11
N GLY A 3 12.53 0.23 27.12
CA GLY A 3 12.50 0.91 25.83
C GLY A 3 12.15 2.37 26.08
N ALA A 4 13.09 3.27 25.78
CA ALA A 4 12.80 4.69 25.80
C ALA A 4 11.83 4.96 24.65
N ALA A 5 10.61 5.38 24.96
CA ALA A 5 9.72 5.99 23.98
C ALA A 5 10.50 7.11 23.28
N ILE A 6 10.75 6.96 21.99
CA ILE A 6 11.39 7.98 21.17
C ILE A 6 10.33 9.07 21.00
N PRO A 7 10.53 10.29 21.52
CA PRO A 7 9.54 11.35 21.36
C PRO A 7 9.57 11.79 19.89
N PHE A 8 8.60 11.32 19.10
CA PHE A 8 8.29 11.91 17.81
C PHE A 8 7.65 13.27 18.05
N SER A 9 8.43 14.34 18.02
CA SER A 9 7.89 15.69 17.81
C SER A 9 7.97 16.02 16.33
N VAL A 10 7.06 15.45 15.54
CA VAL A 10 6.89 15.92 14.17
C VAL A 10 6.16 17.25 14.26
N ASN A 11 6.70 18.29 13.62
CA ASN A 11 5.96 19.53 13.37
C ASN A 11 4.98 19.29 12.17
N ALA A 12 4.22 18.20 12.23
CA ALA A 12 3.29 17.73 11.18
C ALA A 12 1.94 18.47 11.18
N ASP A 13 1.66 19.25 12.23
CA ASP A 13 0.41 20.00 12.47
C ASP A 13 0.20 21.21 11.54
N SER A 14 0.77 21.23 10.35
CA SER A 14 0.51 22.31 9.39
C SER A 14 -0.72 22.08 8.50
N HIS A 15 -1.44 20.97 8.71
CA HIS A 15 -2.72 20.69 8.08
C HIS A 15 -3.87 21.03 9.04
N ASP A 16 -5.06 21.26 8.50
CA ASP A 16 -6.25 21.52 9.31
C ASP A 16 -6.89 20.21 9.74
N SER A 17 -6.52 19.67 10.92
CA SER A 17 -7.05 18.39 11.42
C SER A 17 -8.57 18.38 11.55
N GLY A 18 -9.20 19.53 11.82
CA GLY A 18 -10.67 19.63 11.84
C GLY A 18 -11.27 19.41 10.46
N ALA A 19 -10.72 20.06 9.44
CA ALA A 19 -11.13 19.84 8.06
C ALA A 19 -10.79 18.42 7.56
N ALA A 20 -9.66 17.86 7.99
CA ALA A 20 -9.26 16.50 7.63
C ALA A 20 -10.24 15.44 8.18
N LEU A 21 -10.74 15.65 9.40
CA LEU A 21 -11.79 14.81 9.97
C LEU A 21 -13.13 14.98 9.26
N GLU A 22 -13.50 16.20 8.85
CA GLU A 22 -14.70 16.43 8.03
C GLU A 22 -14.60 15.69 6.68
N GLU A 23 -13.44 15.71 6.02
CA GLU A 23 -13.20 14.96 4.78
C GLU A 23 -13.27 13.44 5.00
N ALA A 24 -12.66 12.92 6.06
CA ALA A 24 -12.76 11.50 6.42
C ALA A 24 -14.22 11.09 6.69
N ASP A 25 -14.98 11.93 7.39
CA ASP A 25 -16.40 11.75 7.67
C ASP A 25 -17.23 11.67 6.38
N GLU A 26 -16.96 12.55 5.41
CA GLU A 26 -17.57 12.55 4.08
C GLU A 26 -17.26 11.25 3.31
N LEU A 27 -15.99 10.81 3.30
CA LEU A 27 -15.56 9.58 2.63
C LEU A 27 -16.27 8.34 3.18
N ILE A 28 -16.31 8.21 4.52
CA ILE A 28 -16.98 7.07 5.17
C ILE A 28 -18.49 7.12 4.92
N THR A 29 -19.10 8.31 5.00
CA THR A 29 -20.55 8.46 4.77
C THR A 29 -20.92 8.03 3.34
N SER A 30 -20.15 8.50 2.35
CA SER A 30 -20.36 8.12 0.94
C SER A 30 -20.16 6.62 0.71
N ALA A 31 -19.08 6.04 1.27
CA ALA A 31 -18.81 4.61 1.17
C ALA A 31 -19.91 3.75 1.80
N ALA A 32 -20.50 4.18 2.92
CA ALA A 32 -21.62 3.48 3.56
C ALA A 32 -22.88 3.53 2.68
N GLU A 33 -23.19 4.69 2.10
CA GLU A 33 -24.31 4.88 1.17
C GLU A 33 -24.17 3.98 -0.06
N GLN A 34 -22.98 3.93 -0.67
CA GLN A 34 -22.68 3.07 -1.82
C GLN A 34 -22.92 1.59 -1.52
N ARG A 35 -22.52 1.14 -0.32
CA ARG A 35 -22.67 -0.25 0.14
C ARG A 35 -24.05 -0.56 0.72
N SER A 36 -24.96 0.43 0.77
CA SER A 36 -26.28 0.31 1.39
C SER A 36 -26.25 -0.19 2.85
N VAL A 37 -25.23 0.24 3.61
CA VAL A 37 -25.08 -0.02 5.05
C VAL A 37 -25.16 1.29 5.84
N SER A 38 -25.39 1.22 7.14
CA SER A 38 -25.23 2.39 7.99
C SER A 38 -23.76 2.78 8.13
N LYS A 39 -23.52 4.05 8.43
CA LYS A 39 -22.19 4.56 8.71
C LYS A 39 -21.57 3.85 9.91
N GLU A 40 -22.36 3.60 10.95
CA GLU A 40 -21.94 2.87 12.14
C GLU A 40 -21.48 1.44 11.81
N GLU A 41 -22.24 0.71 10.97
CA GLU A 41 -21.86 -0.63 10.50
C GLU A 41 -20.55 -0.58 9.70
N LEU A 42 -20.38 0.40 8.81
CA LEU A 42 -19.12 0.55 8.07
C LEU A 42 -17.94 0.85 9.00
N MET A 43 -18.11 1.75 9.97
CA MET A 43 -17.06 2.08 10.94
C MET A 43 -16.63 0.85 11.74
N GLU A 44 -17.58 0.03 12.21
CA GLU A 44 -17.30 -1.24 12.89
C GLU A 44 -16.52 -2.21 11.99
N MET A 45 -16.85 -2.26 10.69
CA MET A 45 -16.06 -3.00 9.71
C MET A 45 -14.63 -2.44 9.57
N LEU A 46 -14.45 -1.12 9.55
CA LEU A 46 -13.12 -0.51 9.35
C LEU A 46 -12.21 -0.60 10.57
N THR A 47 -12.73 -0.53 11.79
CA THR A 47 -11.88 -0.43 13.00
C THR A 47 -11.82 -1.71 13.83
N GLY A 48 -12.64 -2.72 13.51
CA GLY A 48 -12.81 -3.92 14.35
C GLY A 48 -11.77 -5.04 14.20
N ALA A 49 -10.58 -4.80 13.64
CA ALA A 49 -9.60 -5.90 13.45
C ALA A 49 -9.17 -6.57 14.77
N ASP A 50 -9.01 -5.79 15.84
CA ASP A 50 -8.61 -6.32 17.15
C ASP A 50 -9.62 -7.31 17.74
N ASP A 51 -10.90 -7.20 17.35
CA ASP A 51 -11.94 -8.14 17.72
C ASP A 51 -12.05 -9.33 16.73
N ARG A 52 -11.50 -9.18 15.52
CA ARG A 52 -11.57 -10.18 14.43
C ARG A 52 -10.42 -11.19 14.46
N PHE A 53 -9.24 -10.77 14.91
CA PHE A 53 -8.03 -11.59 14.84
C PHE A 53 -7.41 -11.79 16.22
N ASP A 54 -6.94 -13.01 16.46
CA ASP A 54 -6.16 -13.31 17.65
C ASP A 54 -4.74 -12.69 17.52
N ALA A 55 -4.15 -12.31 18.66
CA ALA A 55 -2.84 -11.67 18.69
C ALA A 55 -1.71 -12.53 18.07
N ASP A 56 -1.89 -13.85 17.98
CA ASP A 56 -0.93 -14.76 17.33
C ASP A 56 -0.98 -14.67 15.80
N GLN A 57 -2.07 -14.14 15.23
CA GLN A 57 -2.21 -13.92 13.78
C GLN A 57 -1.44 -12.68 13.30
N ASN A 58 -1.00 -11.79 14.21
CA ASN A 58 -0.17 -10.61 13.92
C ASN A 58 -0.70 -9.77 12.73
N VAL A 59 -1.98 -9.39 12.77
CA VAL A 59 -2.59 -8.52 11.74
C VAL A 59 -2.41 -7.06 12.15
N PHE A 60 -1.66 -6.29 11.35
CA PHE A 60 -1.29 -4.91 11.69
C PHE A 60 -2.11 -3.82 10.98
N LEU A 61 -2.88 -4.15 9.93
CA LEU A 61 -3.74 -3.19 9.25
C LEU A 61 -5.16 -3.23 9.87
N PRO A 62 -5.63 -2.18 10.58
CA PRO A 62 -6.88 -2.24 11.35
C PRO A 62 -8.14 -2.50 10.51
N SER A 63 -8.13 -2.11 9.25
CA SER A 63 -9.24 -2.33 8.31
C SER A 63 -9.29 -3.73 7.71
N THR A 64 -8.41 -4.64 8.10
CA THR A 64 -8.42 -6.02 7.60
C THR A 64 -9.72 -6.74 7.98
N LEU A 65 -10.39 -7.34 6.99
CA LEU A 65 -11.68 -8.02 7.17
C LEU A 65 -11.53 -9.55 7.27
N ALA A 66 -10.57 -10.13 6.55
CA ALA A 66 -10.25 -11.55 6.62
C ALA A 66 -8.81 -11.81 6.15
N VAL A 67 -8.22 -12.90 6.63
CA VAL A 67 -6.95 -13.44 6.16
C VAL A 67 -7.09 -14.93 5.87
N ASP A 68 -6.50 -15.39 4.78
CA ASP A 68 -6.29 -16.81 4.48
C ASP A 68 -4.79 -17.06 4.45
N PHE A 69 -4.27 -17.80 5.43
CA PHE A 69 -2.85 -18.15 5.53
C PHE A 69 -2.52 -19.49 4.86
N THR A 70 -3.34 -19.98 3.93
CA THR A 70 -3.02 -21.17 3.15
C THR A 70 -1.68 -20.97 2.45
N GLU A 71 -0.64 -21.71 2.87
CA GLU A 71 0.77 -21.51 2.48
C GLU A 71 1.00 -21.36 0.97
N SER A 72 0.18 -22.03 0.14
CA SER A 72 0.33 -21.98 -1.31
C SER A 72 -0.24 -20.72 -1.98
N ASN A 73 -1.14 -19.99 -1.31
CA ASN A 73 -1.79 -18.80 -1.85
C ASN A 73 -2.40 -17.95 -0.72
N PRO A 74 -1.57 -17.32 0.13
CA PRO A 74 -2.06 -16.52 1.22
C PRO A 74 -2.74 -15.25 0.68
N THR A 75 -3.86 -14.85 1.28
CA THR A 75 -4.64 -13.69 0.84
C THR A 75 -5.18 -12.88 2.00
N VAL A 76 -5.49 -11.61 1.72
CA VAL A 76 -6.14 -10.68 2.65
C VAL A 76 -7.37 -10.07 2.00
N THR A 77 -8.44 -9.91 2.77
CA THR A 77 -9.64 -9.18 2.36
C THR A 77 -9.63 -7.80 3.01
N LEU A 78 -9.68 -6.75 2.19
CA LEU A 78 -9.62 -5.34 2.60
C LEU A 78 -10.86 -4.58 2.09
N PRO A 79 -11.27 -3.49 2.75
CA PRO A 79 -12.30 -2.61 2.20
C PRO A 79 -11.77 -1.86 0.98
N VAL A 80 -12.62 -1.69 -0.04
CA VAL A 80 -12.31 -0.88 -1.22
C VAL A 80 -13.28 0.30 -1.30
N TYR A 81 -12.75 1.48 -1.59
CA TYR A 81 -13.51 2.71 -1.75
C TYR A 81 -13.75 2.96 -3.25
N GLU A 82 -14.95 3.46 -3.59
CA GLU A 82 -15.19 4.02 -4.92
C GLU A 82 -14.77 5.49 -4.94
N GLY A 83 -14.08 5.86 -6.01
CA GLY A 83 -13.56 7.19 -6.29
C GLY A 83 -13.85 7.60 -7.72
N ILE A 84 -13.37 8.80 -8.08
CA ILE A 84 -13.55 9.38 -9.41
C ILE A 84 -12.18 9.51 -10.07
N GLY A 85 -11.98 8.86 -11.21
CA GLY A 85 -10.79 9.02 -12.03
C GLY A 85 -10.72 10.41 -12.71
N PRO A 86 -9.58 10.79 -13.28
CA PRO A 86 -9.35 12.13 -13.81
C PRO A 86 -10.31 12.54 -14.93
N SER A 87 -10.91 11.59 -15.67
CA SER A 87 -11.90 11.90 -16.71
C SER A 87 -13.35 11.68 -16.27
N GLY A 88 -13.59 11.40 -14.97
CA GLY A 88 -14.92 11.26 -14.36
C GLY A 88 -15.44 9.82 -14.29
N GLU A 89 -14.66 8.84 -14.75
CA GLU A 89 -14.92 7.41 -14.61
C GLU A 89 -14.83 6.93 -13.15
N PRO A 90 -15.52 5.85 -12.78
CA PRO A 90 -15.29 5.17 -11.50
C PRO A 90 -13.86 4.63 -11.41
N THR A 91 -13.21 4.85 -10.28
CA THR A 91 -11.94 4.24 -9.91
C THR A 91 -12.07 3.63 -8.52
N PHE A 92 -11.44 2.50 -8.24
CA PHE A 92 -11.55 1.81 -6.96
C PHE A 92 -10.20 1.78 -6.28
N TYR A 93 -10.16 2.11 -4.99
CA TYR A 93 -8.90 2.29 -4.28
C TYR A 93 -8.93 1.76 -2.84
N LEU A 94 -7.76 1.39 -2.35
CA LEU A 94 -7.52 1.06 -0.95
C LEU A 94 -7.05 2.30 -0.19
N LEU A 95 -7.37 2.36 1.10
CA LEU A 95 -6.71 3.24 2.05
C LEU A 95 -6.00 2.37 3.08
N THR A 96 -4.72 2.66 3.32
CA THR A 96 -3.88 1.86 4.23
C THR A 96 -3.26 2.70 5.34
N GLU A 97 -2.78 3.90 5.03
CA GLU A 97 -2.14 4.80 5.99
C GLU A 97 -2.72 6.22 5.92
N ALA A 98 -2.67 6.92 7.05
CA ALA A 98 -2.91 8.36 7.15
C ALA A 98 -1.82 9.07 7.98
N ALA A 99 -1.49 10.30 7.60
CA ALA A 99 -0.54 11.13 8.34
C ALA A 99 -1.14 11.78 9.59
N ASP A 100 -2.46 11.94 9.64
CA ASP A 100 -3.19 12.45 10.81
C ASP A 100 -3.69 11.27 11.65
N TYR A 101 -3.47 11.35 12.97
CA TYR A 101 -3.80 10.29 13.90
C TYR A 101 -5.31 10.09 14.05
N GLU A 102 -6.08 11.17 14.16
CA GLU A 102 -7.53 11.08 14.36
C GLU A 102 -8.21 10.57 13.08
N VAL A 103 -7.73 10.95 11.90
CA VAL A 103 -8.14 10.38 10.61
C VAL A 103 -7.81 8.89 10.54
N ALA A 104 -6.59 8.49 10.92
CA ALA A 104 -6.18 7.09 10.92
C ALA A 104 -7.11 6.23 11.80
N GLN A 105 -7.38 6.67 13.02
CA GLN A 105 -8.28 6.00 13.95
C GLN A 105 -9.71 5.94 13.43
N THR A 106 -10.22 7.04 12.86
CA THR A 106 -11.59 7.12 12.34
C THR A 106 -11.78 6.18 11.14
N MET A 107 -10.79 6.06 10.26
CA MET A 107 -10.91 5.30 9.02
C MET A 107 -10.36 3.87 9.10
N GLY A 108 -9.84 3.43 10.26
CA GLY A 108 -9.24 2.11 10.42
C GLY A 108 -7.93 1.94 9.64
N LEU A 109 -7.11 2.99 9.61
CA LEU A 109 -5.85 3.04 8.87
C LEU A 109 -4.66 3.01 9.84
N ASN A 110 -3.51 2.61 9.31
CA ASN A 110 -2.25 2.76 10.02
C ASN A 110 -1.90 4.25 10.17
N PHE A 111 -1.48 4.64 11.36
CA PHE A 111 -0.93 5.98 11.57
C PHE A 111 0.50 6.04 11.04
N ALA A 112 0.75 6.87 10.04
CA ALA A 112 2.05 7.04 9.40
C ALA A 112 2.40 8.53 9.28
N PRO A 113 2.84 9.19 10.37
CA PRO A 113 3.09 10.64 10.38
C PRO A 113 4.19 11.05 9.39
N LYS A 114 5.06 10.12 8.98
CA LYS A 114 6.10 10.35 7.98
C LYS A 114 5.52 10.73 6.60
N LEU A 115 4.29 10.33 6.26
CA LEU A 115 3.63 10.72 5.01
C LEU A 115 3.53 12.24 4.86
N ALA A 116 3.47 12.99 5.95
CA ALA A 116 3.45 14.46 5.94
C ALA A 116 4.68 15.06 5.24
N TYR A 117 5.85 14.41 5.29
CA TYR A 117 7.07 14.92 4.62
C TYR A 117 7.00 14.84 3.09
N GLY A 118 6.11 14.01 2.54
CA GLY A 118 5.89 13.93 1.10
C GLY A 118 4.84 14.92 0.59
N ARG A 119 4.08 15.57 1.48
CA ARG A 119 2.92 16.40 1.11
C ARG A 119 3.24 17.50 0.12
N ASP A 120 4.24 18.32 0.44
CA ASP A 120 4.56 19.54 -0.29
C ASP A 120 5.64 19.30 -1.37
N THR A 121 5.55 18.17 -2.06
CA THR A 121 6.59 17.68 -3.00
C THR A 121 5.97 17.29 -4.34
N ASP A 122 6.79 17.20 -5.38
CA ASP A 122 6.34 16.72 -6.70
C ASP A 122 6.05 15.21 -6.72
N GLY A 123 6.30 14.49 -5.61
CA GLY A 123 6.04 13.07 -5.46
C GLY A 123 4.63 12.73 -4.96
N SER A 124 3.92 13.71 -4.41
CA SER A 124 2.52 13.56 -3.99
C SER A 124 1.54 13.91 -5.11
N GLN A 125 0.31 13.44 -4.98
CA GLN A 125 -0.82 13.81 -5.83
C GLN A 125 -1.82 14.63 -5.03
N GLN A 126 -2.09 15.85 -5.47
CA GLN A 126 -3.19 16.65 -4.92
C GLN A 126 -4.52 16.10 -5.46
N VAL A 127 -5.44 15.77 -4.55
CA VAL A 127 -6.78 15.26 -4.89
C VAL A 127 -7.86 16.24 -4.46
N THR A 128 -9.09 16.03 -4.94
CA THR A 128 -10.26 16.79 -4.51
C THR A 128 -11.34 15.86 -4.00
N ILE A 129 -12.25 16.36 -3.16
CA ILE A 129 -13.46 15.63 -2.79
C ILE A 129 -14.63 16.09 -3.67
N GLU A 130 -15.28 15.14 -4.35
CA GLU A 130 -16.49 15.37 -5.13
C GLU A 130 -17.54 14.32 -4.73
N ASN A 131 -18.70 14.77 -4.26
CA ASN A 131 -19.79 13.89 -3.78
C ASN A 131 -19.32 12.89 -2.69
N GLY A 132 -18.48 13.34 -1.76
CA GLY A 132 -17.91 12.50 -0.70
C GLY A 132 -16.98 11.40 -1.20
N MET A 133 -16.43 11.51 -2.42
CA MET A 133 -15.44 10.59 -2.98
C MET A 133 -14.15 11.32 -3.33
N ILE A 134 -13.02 10.63 -3.23
CA ILE A 134 -11.75 11.14 -3.77
C ILE A 134 -11.84 11.18 -5.29
N LYS A 135 -11.55 12.35 -5.86
CA LYS A 135 -11.26 12.51 -7.27
C LYS A 135 -9.76 12.62 -7.50
N PHE A 136 -9.23 11.66 -8.24
CA PHE A 136 -7.82 11.54 -8.55
C PHE A 136 -7.43 12.44 -9.72
N LYS A 137 -6.17 12.90 -9.70
CA LYS A 137 -5.59 13.72 -10.78
C LYS A 137 -4.87 12.87 -11.82
N GLY A 138 -4.18 11.82 -11.38
CA GLY A 138 -3.64 10.77 -12.25
C GLY A 138 -4.40 9.47 -12.06
N ASP A 139 -4.19 8.55 -13.00
CA ASP A 139 -4.81 7.22 -13.01
C ASP A 139 -3.77 6.13 -13.31
N VAL A 140 -4.21 4.88 -13.24
CA VAL A 140 -3.39 3.69 -13.52
C VAL A 140 -3.93 2.98 -14.76
N ASP A 141 -3.05 2.68 -15.70
CA ASP A 141 -3.33 1.78 -16.82
C ASP A 141 -3.01 0.34 -16.42
N PHE A 142 -4.04 -0.48 -16.26
CA PHE A 142 -3.96 -1.92 -15.95
C PHE A 142 -4.00 -2.82 -17.20
N SER A 143 -4.01 -2.24 -18.41
CA SER A 143 -4.00 -3.01 -19.65
C SER A 143 -2.64 -3.66 -20.04
N PRO A 144 -1.46 -3.20 -19.55
CA PRO A 144 -0.20 -3.87 -19.84
C PRO A 144 -0.15 -5.32 -19.34
N VAL A 145 0.58 -6.16 -20.07
CA VAL A 145 0.87 -7.53 -19.62
C VAL A 145 2.23 -7.56 -18.97
N ARG A 146 2.27 -7.93 -17.68
CA ARG A 146 3.51 -8.06 -16.91
C ARG A 146 4.49 -9.03 -17.57
N SER A 147 5.75 -8.62 -17.72
CA SER A 147 6.83 -9.46 -18.23
C SER A 147 8.19 -9.08 -17.63
N VAL A 148 8.94 -10.06 -17.15
CA VAL A 148 10.31 -9.90 -16.66
C VAL A 148 11.27 -10.76 -17.49
N GLY A 149 12.30 -10.13 -18.04
CA GLY A 149 13.37 -10.79 -18.78
C GLY A 149 14.60 -10.92 -17.90
N ALA A 150 15.04 -12.16 -17.66
CA ALA A 150 16.22 -12.43 -16.84
C ALA A 150 17.48 -11.70 -17.36
N GLY A 151 18.24 -11.13 -16.43
CA GLY A 151 19.59 -10.65 -16.67
C GLY A 151 20.58 -11.79 -16.97
N PRO A 152 21.87 -11.47 -17.17
CA PRO A 152 22.90 -12.47 -17.43
C PRO A 152 23.06 -13.49 -16.29
N PHE A 153 23.14 -14.78 -16.63
CA PHE A 153 23.42 -15.83 -15.64
C PHE A 153 24.87 -15.75 -15.11
N PRO A 154 25.15 -16.05 -13.81
CA PRO A 154 24.22 -16.55 -12.78
C PRO A 154 23.42 -15.49 -12.04
N ASP A 155 23.79 -14.21 -12.17
CA ASP A 155 23.18 -13.09 -11.44
C ASP A 155 22.14 -12.38 -12.31
N THR A 156 20.94 -12.96 -12.37
CA THR A 156 19.85 -12.48 -13.25
C THR A 156 19.24 -11.15 -12.84
N PHE A 157 19.59 -10.62 -11.68
CA PHE A 157 19.32 -9.27 -11.22
C PHE A 157 20.55 -8.36 -11.44
N PRO A 158 20.39 -7.15 -12.00
CA PRO A 158 19.13 -6.56 -12.48
C PRO A 158 18.59 -7.27 -13.74
N PRO A 159 17.26 -7.28 -13.95
CA PRO A 159 16.66 -7.90 -15.14
C PRO A 159 17.12 -7.21 -16.42
N ALA A 160 17.24 -7.97 -17.51
CA ALA A 160 17.56 -7.43 -18.84
C ALA A 160 16.38 -6.67 -19.47
N ALA A 161 15.15 -7.00 -19.07
CA ALA A 161 13.93 -6.31 -19.45
C ALA A 161 12.91 -6.36 -18.32
N ALA A 162 12.15 -5.28 -18.15
CA ALA A 162 11.10 -5.18 -17.15
C ALA A 162 9.89 -4.44 -17.76
N GLN A 163 8.73 -5.08 -17.70
CA GLN A 163 7.45 -4.52 -18.12
C GLN A 163 6.42 -4.77 -17.00
N PRO A 164 6.00 -3.74 -16.26
CA PRO A 164 4.92 -3.85 -15.27
C PRO A 164 3.59 -4.22 -15.93
N GLY A 165 2.69 -4.87 -15.19
CA GLY A 165 1.30 -5.09 -15.63
C GLY A 165 0.39 -3.89 -15.35
N SER A 166 0.75 -3.04 -14.40
CA SER A 166 0.07 -1.79 -14.10
C SER A 166 1.02 -0.59 -14.10
N VAL A 167 0.61 0.49 -14.76
CA VAL A 167 1.43 1.70 -14.97
C VAL A 167 0.63 2.94 -14.63
N GLY A 168 1.03 3.63 -13.57
CA GLY A 168 0.54 4.97 -13.25
C GLY A 168 1.03 6.00 -14.27
N ASP A 169 0.16 6.96 -14.60
CA ASP A 169 0.56 8.09 -15.42
C ASP A 169 1.51 9.07 -14.67
N ALA A 170 1.89 10.17 -15.31
CA ALA A 170 2.81 11.15 -14.73
C ALA A 170 2.22 11.95 -13.54
N GLU A 171 0.91 11.95 -13.39
CA GLU A 171 0.19 12.60 -12.29
C GLU A 171 -0.14 11.62 -11.15
N TYR A 172 -0.16 10.31 -11.42
CA TYR A 172 -0.47 9.28 -10.43
C TYR A 172 0.59 9.18 -9.34
N SER A 173 0.13 9.28 -8.09
CA SER A 173 0.85 8.86 -6.89
C SER A 173 -0.16 8.36 -5.87
N PRO A 174 0.12 7.26 -5.16
CA PRO A 174 -0.74 6.81 -4.07
C PRO A 174 -0.65 7.74 -2.85
N LEU A 175 0.38 8.58 -2.74
CA LEU A 175 0.43 9.62 -1.73
C LEU A 175 -0.53 10.76 -2.10
N ALA A 176 -1.78 10.62 -1.69
CA ALA A 176 -2.86 11.56 -1.96
C ALA A 176 -2.92 12.64 -0.87
N ILE A 177 -2.94 13.90 -1.30
CA ILE A 177 -3.09 15.06 -0.42
C ILE A 177 -4.50 15.62 -0.58
N LEU A 178 -5.27 15.54 0.50
CA LEU A 178 -6.63 16.05 0.56
C LEU A 178 -6.66 17.59 0.58
N PRO A 179 -7.82 18.23 0.27
CA PRO A 179 -7.95 19.68 0.35
C PRO A 179 -7.57 20.31 1.71
N SER A 180 -7.78 19.60 2.82
CA SER A 180 -7.32 19.99 4.16
C SER A 180 -5.79 20.04 4.33
N GLY A 181 -5.05 19.43 3.40
CA GLY A 181 -3.62 19.18 3.50
C GLY A 181 -3.27 17.89 4.27
N SER A 182 -4.26 17.07 4.66
CA SER A 182 -3.98 15.73 5.19
C SER A 182 -3.43 14.81 4.10
N ALA A 183 -2.49 13.94 4.47
CA ALA A 183 -1.88 12.99 3.55
C ALA A 183 -2.37 11.57 3.84
N LEU A 184 -2.82 10.89 2.79
CA LEU A 184 -3.27 9.50 2.81
C LEU A 184 -2.44 8.67 1.85
N ASN A 185 -2.29 7.37 2.14
CA ASN A 185 -1.91 6.39 1.14
C ASN A 185 -3.17 5.79 0.49
N ALA A 186 -3.47 6.23 -0.73
CA ALA A 186 -4.67 5.92 -1.50
C ALA A 186 -4.31 5.21 -2.82
N ILE A 187 -4.39 3.88 -2.80
CA ILE A 187 -3.85 2.97 -3.81
C ILE A 187 -4.95 2.62 -4.80
N ILE A 188 -4.88 3.06 -6.07
CA ILE A 188 -5.85 2.64 -7.09
C ILE A 188 -5.60 1.17 -7.44
N VAL A 189 -6.65 0.34 -7.35
CA VAL A 189 -6.58 -1.12 -7.56
C VAL A 189 -7.43 -1.63 -8.71
N ALA A 190 -8.41 -0.85 -9.18
CA ALA A 190 -9.19 -1.19 -10.37
C ALA A 190 -9.83 0.05 -10.99
N ASN A 191 -9.98 0.05 -12.31
CA ASN A 191 -10.74 1.06 -13.05
C ASN A 191 -11.20 0.48 -14.40
N GLY A 192 -11.63 1.34 -15.34
CA GLY A 192 -12.10 0.91 -16.66
C GLY A 192 -11.06 0.20 -17.55
N THR A 193 -9.77 0.25 -17.21
CA THR A 193 -8.69 -0.41 -17.95
C THR A 193 -8.38 -1.82 -17.45
N GLY A 194 -8.74 -2.15 -16.21
CA GLY A 194 -8.47 -3.45 -15.60
C GLY A 194 -8.28 -3.38 -14.09
N GLU A 195 -7.45 -4.30 -13.60
CA GLU A 195 -7.32 -4.70 -12.21
C GLU A 195 -5.85 -4.83 -11.82
N HIS A 196 -5.50 -4.57 -10.56
CA HIS A 196 -4.15 -4.70 -10.03
C HIS A 196 -3.60 -6.15 -10.14
N ASP A 197 -2.33 -6.33 -10.50
CA ASP A 197 -1.72 -7.67 -10.74
C ASP A 197 -1.78 -8.62 -9.52
N ASN A 198 -1.70 -8.07 -8.31
CA ASN A 198 -1.83 -8.79 -7.04
C ASN A 198 -3.28 -8.99 -6.56
N MET A 199 -4.28 -8.46 -7.27
CA MET A 199 -5.69 -8.66 -6.93
C MET A 199 -6.16 -10.06 -7.32
N VAL A 200 -6.96 -10.69 -6.46
CA VAL A 200 -7.57 -12.00 -6.69
C VAL A 200 -9.03 -11.84 -7.11
N SER A 201 -9.77 -10.96 -6.43
CA SER A 201 -11.17 -10.65 -6.73
C SER A 201 -11.58 -9.36 -6.06
N ILE A 202 -12.59 -8.69 -6.61
CA ILE A 202 -13.24 -7.51 -6.05
C ILE A 202 -14.75 -7.74 -5.99
N ASP A 203 -15.37 -7.35 -4.88
CA ASP A 203 -16.82 -7.29 -4.71
C ASP A 203 -17.22 -5.82 -4.54
N TYR A 204 -17.72 -5.25 -5.63
CA TYR A 204 -18.13 -3.84 -5.69
C TYR A 204 -19.35 -3.54 -4.84
N ASP A 205 -20.28 -4.49 -4.68
CA ASP A 205 -21.50 -4.30 -3.89
C ASP A 205 -21.17 -4.34 -2.39
N ALA A 206 -20.31 -5.28 -1.97
CA ALA A 206 -19.82 -5.36 -0.60
C ALA A 206 -18.76 -4.30 -0.27
N GLY A 207 -18.14 -3.71 -1.28
CA GLY A 207 -17.01 -2.80 -1.12
C GLY A 207 -15.80 -3.49 -0.49
N THR A 208 -15.46 -4.68 -0.97
CA THR A 208 -14.29 -5.44 -0.51
C THR A 208 -13.43 -5.93 -1.67
N VAL A 209 -12.15 -6.15 -1.39
CA VAL A 209 -11.19 -6.68 -2.36
C VAL A 209 -10.29 -7.71 -1.70
N VAL A 210 -9.94 -8.76 -2.44
CA VAL A 210 -9.03 -9.83 -2.01
C VAL A 210 -7.70 -9.64 -2.72
N PHE A 211 -6.63 -9.47 -1.95
CA PHE A 211 -5.25 -9.31 -2.42
C PHE A 211 -4.40 -10.52 -2.05
N LYS A 212 -3.43 -10.84 -2.90
CA LYS A 212 -2.35 -11.78 -2.56
C LYS A 212 -1.47 -11.16 -1.48
N LEU A 213 -1.07 -11.99 -0.52
CA LEU A 213 -0.03 -11.68 0.44
C LEU A 213 1.32 -12.21 -0.07
N LEU A 214 2.37 -11.42 0.12
CA LEU A 214 3.75 -11.79 -0.21
C LEU A 214 4.51 -12.15 1.07
N ASP A 215 5.42 -13.11 0.96
CA ASP A 215 6.20 -13.60 2.09
C ASP A 215 7.32 -12.61 2.49
N GLY A 216 7.62 -12.59 3.77
CA GLY A 216 8.51 -11.63 4.40
C GLY A 216 9.20 -12.21 5.62
N PHE A 217 10.43 -11.75 5.85
CA PHE A 217 11.25 -12.08 7.01
C PHE A 217 11.58 -10.83 7.79
N GLN A 218 11.63 -10.94 9.11
CA GLN A 218 12.20 -9.93 10.00
C GLN A 218 12.88 -10.67 11.16
N GLY A 219 14.03 -10.18 11.62
CA GLY A 219 14.64 -10.68 12.86
C GLY A 219 15.09 -12.15 12.87
N GLY A 220 15.01 -12.86 11.74
CA GLY A 220 15.23 -14.32 11.65
C GLY A 220 13.95 -15.15 11.73
N ASP A 221 12.80 -14.51 11.93
CA ASP A 221 11.49 -15.13 11.89
C ASP A 221 10.87 -14.97 10.49
N GLN A 222 10.43 -16.11 9.95
CA GLN A 222 9.64 -16.19 8.72
C GLN A 222 8.19 -15.83 9.05
N TYR A 223 7.41 -15.39 8.05
CA TYR A 223 5.95 -15.15 8.10
C TYR A 223 5.46 -13.72 8.39
N PHE A 224 6.16 -12.69 7.88
CA PHE A 224 5.53 -11.37 7.71
C PHE A 224 4.87 -11.29 6.33
N TYR A 225 3.57 -11.52 6.31
CA TYR A 225 2.78 -11.28 5.11
C TYR A 225 2.59 -9.78 4.89
N HIS A 226 2.85 -9.33 3.67
CA HIS A 226 2.65 -7.93 3.27
C HIS A 226 1.94 -7.86 1.93
N ILE A 227 1.32 -6.72 1.66
CA ILE A 227 0.84 -6.37 0.33
C ILE A 227 1.92 -5.55 -0.39
N SER A 228 2.02 -5.75 -1.70
CA SER A 228 2.92 -4.98 -2.57
C SER A 228 2.06 -4.27 -3.61
N THR A 229 2.10 -2.94 -3.58
CA THR A 229 1.10 -2.07 -4.22
C THR A 229 1.73 -1.14 -5.25
N GLU A 230 2.76 -0.36 -4.89
CA GLU A 230 3.42 0.57 -5.81
C GLU A 230 4.95 0.53 -5.75
N SER A 231 5.58 0.87 -6.86
CA SER A 231 7.00 1.20 -6.90
C SER A 231 7.30 2.30 -7.92
N ASN A 232 8.26 3.16 -7.59
CA ASN A 232 8.79 4.17 -8.51
C ASN A 232 9.90 3.63 -9.44
N ASP A 233 10.31 2.38 -9.24
CA ASP A 233 11.30 1.70 -10.07
C ASP A 233 10.61 0.65 -10.92
N ILE A 234 10.87 0.68 -12.24
CA ILE A 234 10.19 -0.20 -13.20
C ILE A 234 10.53 -1.68 -12.98
N ALA A 235 11.75 -1.99 -12.54
CA ALA A 235 12.17 -3.36 -12.30
C ALA A 235 11.56 -3.89 -11.01
N ALA A 236 11.56 -3.09 -9.93
CA ALA A 236 10.89 -3.45 -8.69
C ALA A 236 9.38 -3.65 -8.89
N ALA A 237 8.69 -2.70 -9.54
CA ALA A 237 7.27 -2.82 -9.89
C ALA A 237 6.97 -4.12 -10.63
N THR A 238 7.80 -4.43 -11.65
CA THR A 238 7.65 -5.67 -12.42
C THR A 238 7.90 -6.90 -11.56
N ILE A 239 8.97 -6.96 -10.78
CA ILE A 239 9.33 -8.16 -9.99
C ILE A 239 8.26 -8.45 -8.93
N GLU A 240 7.79 -7.43 -8.23
CA GLU A 240 6.82 -7.47 -7.13
C GLU A 240 5.35 -7.61 -7.61
N SER A 241 5.09 -7.42 -8.90
CA SER A 241 3.72 -7.28 -9.44
C SER A 241 2.98 -6.09 -8.81
N ALA A 242 3.73 -5.02 -8.55
CA ALA A 242 3.22 -3.74 -8.06
C ALA A 242 3.01 -2.78 -9.22
N THR A 243 2.19 -1.75 -9.00
CA THR A 243 1.97 -0.66 -9.95
C THR A 243 3.20 0.23 -10.07
N TYR A 244 3.66 0.46 -11.30
CA TYR A 244 4.72 1.42 -11.55
C TYR A 244 4.19 2.85 -11.43
N ALA A 245 4.56 3.54 -10.37
CA ALA A 245 4.17 4.91 -10.07
C ALA A 245 5.38 5.85 -10.19
N PRO A 246 5.70 6.38 -11.38
CA PRO A 246 6.94 7.13 -11.62
C PRO A 246 7.04 8.39 -10.77
N ARG A 247 5.90 8.99 -10.39
CA ARG A 247 5.84 10.22 -9.61
C ARG A 247 6.46 10.07 -8.23
N LEU A 248 6.36 8.89 -7.61
CA LEU A 248 6.99 8.59 -6.31
C LEU A 248 8.52 8.82 -6.32
N ALA A 249 9.17 8.80 -7.48
CA ALA A 249 10.60 9.13 -7.61
C ALA A 249 10.93 10.59 -7.24
N ASN A 250 9.93 11.46 -7.17
CA ASN A 250 10.07 12.86 -6.79
C ASN A 250 9.86 13.09 -5.28
N LEU A 251 9.61 12.03 -4.49
CA LEU A 251 9.62 12.16 -3.04
C LEU A 251 11.05 12.45 -2.55
N PRO A 252 11.22 13.37 -1.59
CA PRO A 252 12.52 13.79 -1.12
C PRO A 252 13.29 12.65 -0.43
N ALA A 253 14.62 12.69 -0.65
CA ALA A 253 15.70 12.06 0.11
C ALA A 253 15.95 10.54 -0.05
N PHE A 254 16.79 10.21 -1.04
CA PHE A 254 17.55 8.96 -1.05
C PHE A 254 18.43 8.83 0.21
N GLY A 255 18.33 7.70 0.91
CA GLY A 255 19.15 7.39 2.09
C GLY A 255 18.64 7.96 3.42
N GLN A 256 17.46 8.58 3.44
CA GLN A 256 16.76 8.99 4.66
C GLN A 256 15.66 7.97 4.99
N SER A 257 16.06 6.88 5.61
CA SER A 257 15.22 5.70 5.85
C SER A 257 15.10 5.34 7.33
N LEU A 258 15.72 6.12 8.23
CA LEU A 258 15.56 5.94 9.66
C LEU A 258 14.18 6.47 10.11
N PRO A 259 13.58 5.91 11.17
CA PRO A 259 12.34 6.44 11.72
C PRO A 259 12.41 7.94 12.03
N THR A 260 13.58 8.43 12.47
CA THR A 260 13.82 9.83 12.85
C THR A 260 14.05 10.79 11.68
N ASP A 261 14.18 10.29 10.44
CA ASP A 261 14.48 11.15 9.30
C ASP A 261 13.23 11.89 8.80
N GLU A 262 13.41 13.14 8.35
CA GLU A 262 12.37 14.00 7.75
C GLU A 262 12.06 13.58 6.29
N SER A 263 11.59 12.36 6.12
CA SER A 263 11.33 11.71 4.83
C SER A 263 10.02 10.94 4.89
N ALA A 264 9.33 10.79 3.76
CA ALA A 264 8.15 9.92 3.65
C ALA A 264 8.52 8.43 3.50
N LEU A 265 9.81 8.12 3.41
CA LEU A 265 10.31 6.77 3.13
C LEU A 265 10.74 6.05 4.42
N LEU A 266 10.52 4.73 4.42
CA LEU A 266 11.11 3.78 5.36
C LEU A 266 12.01 2.80 4.60
N GLY A 267 13.00 2.25 5.29
CA GLY A 267 13.98 1.35 4.68
C GLY A 267 13.35 0.01 4.29
N PHE A 268 13.66 -0.43 3.07
CA PHE A 268 13.33 -1.75 2.54
C PHE A 268 14.61 -2.36 1.93
N SER A 269 14.91 -3.63 2.22
CA SER A 269 16.16 -4.28 1.83
C SER A 269 15.90 -5.59 1.12
N PRO A 270 15.65 -5.57 -0.21
CA PRO A 270 15.51 -6.80 -0.97
C PRO A 270 16.89 -7.43 -1.17
N THR A 271 16.97 -8.75 -1.05
CA THR A 271 18.21 -9.48 -1.36
C THR A 271 18.25 -9.75 -2.86
N GLY A 272 19.27 -9.28 -3.58
CA GLY A 272 19.37 -9.50 -5.03
C GLY A 272 19.67 -10.95 -5.42
N ASN A 273 20.54 -11.62 -4.67
CA ASN A 273 21.04 -12.96 -4.94
C ASN A 273 20.55 -13.98 -3.89
N GLY A 274 20.83 -15.26 -4.12
CA GLY A 274 20.39 -16.32 -3.21
C GLY A 274 20.34 -17.69 -3.88
N GLU A 275 19.91 -18.68 -3.09
CA GLU A 275 19.52 -19.98 -3.60
C GLU A 275 18.26 -19.82 -4.49
N THR A 276 18.22 -20.58 -5.58
CA THR A 276 17.15 -20.49 -6.59
C THR A 276 16.52 -21.86 -6.81
N GLY A 277 15.37 -21.88 -7.48
CA GLY A 277 14.64 -23.09 -7.84
C GLY A 277 13.28 -23.15 -7.18
N PHE A 278 12.27 -23.45 -7.98
CA PHE A 278 10.86 -23.48 -7.56
C PHE A 278 10.62 -24.39 -6.34
N ASP A 279 11.25 -25.57 -6.31
CA ASP A 279 11.11 -26.56 -5.22
C ASP A 279 12.18 -26.42 -4.13
N ASN A 280 13.00 -25.35 -4.16
CA ASN A 280 14.08 -25.17 -3.19
C ASN A 280 13.55 -24.48 -1.92
N PRO A 281 13.54 -25.16 -0.75
CA PRO A 281 13.05 -24.55 0.49
C PRO A 281 13.93 -23.39 0.98
N GLU A 282 15.17 -23.29 0.51
CA GLU A 282 16.08 -22.19 0.84
C GLU A 282 16.04 -21.06 -0.22
N ARG A 283 15.09 -21.12 -1.17
CA ARG A 283 14.87 -20.12 -2.22
C ARG A 283 14.82 -18.73 -1.61
N GLN A 284 15.62 -17.80 -2.13
CA GLN A 284 15.61 -16.42 -1.68
C GLN A 284 16.15 -15.45 -2.74
N GLY A 285 15.76 -14.19 -2.58
CA GLY A 285 16.27 -13.07 -3.34
C GLY A 285 15.70 -12.93 -4.75
N LEU A 286 15.89 -11.74 -5.34
CA LEU A 286 15.25 -11.31 -6.59
C LEU A 286 15.66 -12.18 -7.79
N ASN A 287 16.86 -12.78 -7.78
CA ASN A 287 17.26 -13.76 -8.78
C ASN A 287 16.29 -14.94 -8.88
N SER A 288 15.80 -15.44 -7.74
CA SER A 288 14.86 -16.56 -7.73
C SER A 288 13.54 -16.17 -8.40
N THR A 289 12.93 -15.07 -7.98
CA THR A 289 11.71 -14.47 -8.56
C THR A 289 11.79 -14.29 -10.06
N ILE A 290 12.93 -13.80 -10.57
CA ILE A 290 13.14 -13.60 -12.00
C ILE A 290 13.18 -14.94 -12.76
N LEU A 291 13.74 -16.00 -12.15
CA LEU A 291 13.95 -17.29 -12.79
C LEU A 291 12.74 -18.24 -12.71
N ASP A 292 12.02 -18.24 -11.59
CA ASP A 292 10.91 -19.17 -11.33
C ASP A 292 9.51 -18.52 -11.37
N ALA A 293 9.44 -17.19 -11.46
CA ALA A 293 8.21 -16.41 -11.48
C ALA A 293 7.32 -16.55 -10.22
N LEU A 294 7.87 -17.02 -9.10
CA LEU A 294 7.22 -16.98 -7.78
C LEU A 294 7.39 -15.60 -7.13
N ALA A 295 6.56 -15.27 -6.14
CA ALA A 295 6.66 -14.01 -5.41
C ALA A 295 8.06 -13.79 -4.79
N PRO A 296 8.54 -12.55 -4.71
CA PRO A 296 9.75 -12.24 -3.97
C PRO A 296 9.56 -12.51 -2.48
N ILE A 297 10.66 -12.93 -1.85
CA ILE A 297 10.76 -13.06 -0.39
C ILE A 297 11.54 -11.84 0.08
N ASN A 298 10.88 -11.00 0.87
CA ASN A 298 11.40 -9.72 1.28
C ASN A 298 11.90 -9.74 2.72
N THR A 299 12.85 -8.86 3.06
CA THR A 299 13.36 -8.73 4.43
C THR A 299 13.14 -7.32 4.95
N PHE A 300 12.45 -7.23 6.08
CA PHE A 300 12.09 -5.97 6.71
C PHE A 300 13.12 -5.63 7.81
N PRO A 301 13.68 -4.40 7.79
CA PRO A 301 14.66 -3.98 8.80
C PRO A 301 14.01 -3.57 10.13
N LEU A 302 12.70 -3.31 10.12
CA LEU A 302 11.91 -2.87 11.27
C LEU A 302 10.78 -3.87 11.49
N ASP A 303 10.49 -4.17 12.76
CA ASP A 303 9.30 -4.92 13.14
C ASP A 303 8.07 -4.04 12.95
N PRO A 304 6.97 -4.51 12.35
CA PRO A 304 5.68 -3.83 12.48
C PRO A 304 5.25 -3.82 13.95
N ASP A 305 4.74 -2.67 14.41
CA ASP A 305 4.18 -2.50 15.75
C ASP A 305 2.90 -1.66 15.63
N ASN A 306 1.81 -2.13 16.24
CA ASN A 306 0.54 -1.40 16.30
C ASN A 306 0.57 -0.27 17.35
N ASP A 307 1.59 -0.23 18.21
CA ASP A 307 1.57 0.61 19.42
C ASP A 307 2.16 2.02 19.26
N ASN A 308 2.66 2.47 18.10
CA ASN A 308 3.14 3.86 17.90
C ASN A 308 3.10 4.40 16.46
#